data_AF-A0A3N5SL00-F1
#
_entry.id   AF-A0A3N5SL00-F1
#
_cell.length_a   1.000
_cell.length_b   1.000
_cell.length_c   1.000
_cell.angle_alpha   90.00
_cell.angle_beta   90.00
_cell.angle_gamma   90.00
#
_symmetry.space_group_name_H-M   'P 1'
#
loop_
_entity.id
_entity.type
_entity.pdbx_description
1 polymer ?
#
loop_
_entity_poly.entity_id
_entity_poly.type
_entity_poly.pdbx_seq_one_letter_code
_entity_poly.pdbx_strand_id
1 'polypeptide(L)'
;MRGRDELDLEVDPPPDLAIEVEGSRRITPRLPIYAGLRVPEVGCWRKDELPVLRLTDDGRYDTVQQSVELLGFSLDLAEELLARRLEASETELLVEFRRRIAE
;
A
#
# COMPACT_ATOMS: atom_id res chain seq x y z
N MET A 1 -9.18 1.22 13.41
CA MET A 1 -10.42 1.00 14.18
C MET A 1 -10.77 2.26 14.93
N ARG A 2 -11.97 2.80 14.72
CA ARG A 2 -12.37 4.10 15.26
C ARG A 2 -13.30 3.87 16.45
N GLY A 3 -12.98 4.43 17.62
CA GLY A 3 -13.83 4.36 18.81
C GLY A 3 -13.53 3.22 19.79
N ARG A 4 -12.33 2.64 19.75
CA ARG A 4 -11.83 1.71 20.78
C ARG A 4 -10.49 2.22 21.33
N ASP A 5 -10.33 2.17 22.64
CA ASP A 5 -9.11 2.57 23.35
C ASP A 5 -8.12 1.41 23.54
N GLU A 6 -8.59 0.17 23.35
CA GLU A 6 -7.80 -1.05 23.46
C GLU A 6 -7.82 -1.80 22.11
N LEU A 7 -6.66 -2.30 21.69
CA LEU A 7 -6.46 -3.00 20.42
C LEU A 7 -5.89 -4.39 20.71
N ASP A 8 -6.68 -5.42 20.42
CA ASP A 8 -6.28 -6.82 20.53
C ASP A 8 -6.15 -7.43 19.14
N LEU A 9 -4.93 -7.65 18.65
CA LEU A 9 -4.68 -8.11 17.28
C LEU A 9 -5.21 -9.52 16.98
N GLU A 10 -5.64 -10.30 17.97
CA GLU A 10 -6.32 -11.58 17.73
C GLU A 10 -7.81 -11.40 17.37
N VAL A 11 -8.44 -10.35 17.91
CA VAL A 11 -9.83 -9.97 17.60
C VAL A 11 -9.89 -8.96 16.45
N ASP A 12 -8.89 -8.10 16.40
CA ASP A 12 -8.76 -6.92 15.56
C ASP A 12 -7.50 -7.09 14.68
N PRO A 13 -7.53 -8.01 13.69
CA PRO A 13 -6.34 -8.37 12.93
C PRO A 13 -5.74 -7.16 12.23
N PRO A 14 -4.41 -7.16 12.01
CA PRO A 14 -3.77 -6.12 11.23
C PRO A 14 -4.33 -6.10 9.80
N PRO A 15 -4.28 -4.95 9.12
CA PRO A 15 -4.53 -4.92 7.69
C PRO A 15 -3.48 -5.78 6.97
N ASP A 16 -3.90 -6.46 5.91
CA ASP A 16 -3.00 -7.24 5.05
C ASP A 16 -1.96 -6.31 4.36
N LEU A 17 -2.43 -5.16 3.88
CA LEU A 17 -1.61 -4.10 3.28
C LEU A 17 -1.98 -2.72 3.83
N ALA A 18 -0.98 -1.94 4.24
CA ALA A 18 -1.15 -0.51 4.54
C ALA A 18 -0.61 0.35 3.39
N ILE A 19 -1.28 1.45 3.05
CA ILE A 19 -0.80 2.43 2.06
C ILE A 19 -0.50 3.76 2.75
N GLU A 20 0.73 4.25 2.58
CA GLU A 20 1.18 5.56 3.04
C GLU A 20 1.49 6.48 1.85
N VAL A 21 1.15 7.76 1.97
CA VAL A 21 1.50 8.80 0.99
C VAL A 21 2.63 9.66 1.56
N GLU A 22 3.84 9.50 1.04
CA GLU A 22 5.00 10.28 1.47
C GLU A 22 5.04 11.65 0.77
N GLY A 23 4.84 12.71 1.54
CA GLY A 23 5.16 14.08 1.12
C GLY A 23 6.61 14.45 1.47
N SER A 24 6.79 15.20 2.55
CA SER A 24 8.11 15.63 3.04
C SER A 24 8.74 14.66 4.06
N ARG A 25 7.95 13.77 4.66
CA ARG A 25 8.38 12.84 5.70
C ARG A 25 8.45 11.42 5.15
N ARG A 26 9.57 10.75 5.42
CA ARG A 26 9.77 9.32 5.08
C ARG A 26 8.99 8.43 6.03
N ILE A 27 8.58 7.27 5.53
CA ILE A 27 7.96 6.22 6.32
C ILE A 27 8.95 5.49 7.23
N THR A 28 10.25 5.51 6.93
CA THR A 28 11.27 4.72 7.64
C THR A 28 11.18 4.80 9.18
N PRO A 29 10.97 5.98 9.81
CA PRO A 29 10.81 6.08 11.26
C PRO A 29 9.52 5.46 11.81
N ARG A 30 8.51 5.24 10.96
CA ARG A 30 7.21 4.64 11.30
C ARG A 30 7.15 3.14 11.05
N LEU A 31 8.04 2.58 10.22
CA LEU A 31 8.09 1.13 9.94
C LEU A 31 8.09 0.25 11.21
N PRO A 32 8.78 0.61 12.31
CA PRO A 32 8.69 -0.16 13.55
C PRO A 32 7.27 -0.27 14.14
N ILE A 33 6.40 0.71 13.89
CA ILE A 33 5.00 0.67 14.33
C ILE A 33 4.23 -0.39 13.55
N TYR A 34 4.34 -0.39 12.21
CA TYR A 34 3.70 -1.40 11.36
C TYR A 34 4.24 -2.81 11.64
N ALA A 35 5.54 -2.94 11.90
CA ALA A 35 6.14 -4.21 12.32
C ALA A 35 5.58 -4.69 13.67
N GLY A 36 5.44 -3.78 14.64
CA GLY A 36 4.83 -4.08 15.94
C GLY A 36 3.35 -4.50 15.83
N LEU A 37 2.65 -3.96 14.83
CA LEU A 37 1.28 -4.38 14.48
C LEU A 37 1.22 -5.64 13.60
N ARG A 38 2.36 -6.18 13.15
CA ARG A 38 2.45 -7.32 12.22
C ARG A 38 1.73 -7.12 10.89
N VAL A 39 1.76 -5.90 10.35
CA VAL A 39 1.26 -5.64 8.99
C VAL A 39 2.18 -6.35 7.98
N PRO A 40 1.67 -7.26 7.13
CA PRO A 40 2.49 -8.01 6.18
C PRO A 40 3.18 -7.14 5.13
N GLU A 41 2.46 -6.17 4.54
CA GLU A 41 3.00 -5.29 3.51
C GLU A 41 2.64 -3.81 3.74
N VAL A 42 3.54 -2.92 3.31
CA VAL A 42 3.31 -1.47 3.34
C VAL A 42 3.70 -0.85 1.99
N GLY A 43 2.72 -0.33 1.26
CA GLY A 43 2.91 0.44 0.02
C GLY A 43 3.16 1.92 0.33
N CYS A 44 4.18 2.51 -0.29
CA CYS A 44 4.61 3.87 0.00
C CYS A 44 4.55 4.74 -1.25
N TRP A 45 3.43 5.40 -1.51
CA TRP A 45 3.31 6.31 -2.65
C TRP A 45 4.22 7.52 -2.49
N ARG A 46 5.18 7.69 -3.39
CA ARG A 46 6.11 8.83 -3.39
C ARG A 46 6.60 9.12 -4.80
N LYS A 47 6.67 10.40 -5.18
CA LYS A 47 7.21 10.82 -6.49
C LYS A 47 6.66 10.02 -7.68
N ASP A 48 5.38 9.72 -7.63
CA ASP A 48 4.65 8.94 -8.64
C ASP A 48 5.10 7.46 -8.80
N GLU A 49 5.80 6.93 -7.78
CA GLU A 49 6.12 5.51 -7.63
C GLU A 49 5.37 4.92 -6.41
N LEU A 50 5.05 3.61 -6.48
CA LEU A 50 4.44 2.81 -5.41
C LEU A 50 5.35 1.64 -5.00
N PRO A 51 6.51 1.90 -4.38
CA PRO A 51 7.32 0.86 -3.77
C PRO A 51 6.54 0.18 -2.64
N VAL A 52 6.57 -1.16 -2.65
CA VAL A 52 6.00 -2.01 -1.61
C VAL A 52 7.12 -2.57 -0.75
N LEU A 53 6.90 -2.54 0.56
CA LEU A 53 7.79 -3.09 1.57
C LEU A 53 7.10 -4.31 2.20
N ARG A 54 7.82 -5.42 2.36
CA ARG A 54 7.31 -6.64 3.01
C ARG A 54 7.98 -6.84 4.36
N LEU A 55 7.18 -7.20 5.36
CA LEU A 55 7.64 -7.59 6.69
C LEU A 55 8.38 -8.93 6.61
N THR A 56 9.60 -8.96 7.12
CA THR A 56 10.47 -10.13 7.20
C THR A 56 10.38 -10.80 8.57
N ASP A 57 10.83 -12.06 8.66
CA ASP A 57 10.81 -12.84 9.92
C ASP A 57 11.65 -12.20 11.05
N ASP A 58 12.65 -11.37 10.72
CA ASP A 58 13.44 -10.61 11.69
C ASP A 58 12.79 -9.28 12.12
N GLY A 59 11.54 -9.03 11.71
CA GLY A 59 10.75 -7.86 12.09
C GLY A 59 11.13 -6.58 11.35
N ARG A 60 11.77 -6.68 10.18
CA ARG A 60 12.18 -5.55 9.34
C ARG A 60 11.34 -5.51 8.06
N TYR A 61 11.56 -4.48 7.27
CA TYR A 61 10.86 -4.28 6.00
C TYR A 61 11.85 -4.20 4.86
N ASP A 62 11.66 -5.06 3.86
CA ASP A 62 12.45 -5.09 2.63
C ASP A 62 11.60 -4.71 1.42
N THR A 63 12.19 -3.99 0.47
CA THR A 63 11.51 -3.63 -0.78
C THR A 63 11.29 -4.86 -1.65
N VAL A 64 10.06 -5.02 -2.13
CA VAL A 64 9.67 -6.08 -3.07
C VAL A 64 9.18 -5.47 -4.38
N GLN A 65 9.34 -6.21 -5.47
CA GLN A 65 8.86 -5.81 -6.81
C GLN A 65 7.38 -6.17 -7.03
N GLN A 66 6.86 -7.13 -6.25
CA GLN A 66 5.49 -7.62 -6.37
C GLN A 66 4.89 -7.79 -4.98
N SER A 67 3.67 -7.29 -4.82
CA SER A 67 2.86 -7.48 -3.62
C SER A 67 2.33 -8.91 -3.56
N VAL A 68 2.37 -9.54 -2.37
CA VAL A 68 1.64 -10.81 -2.14
C VAL A 68 0.20 -10.57 -1.72
N GLU A 69 -0.13 -9.38 -1.23
CA GLU A 69 -1.50 -9.06 -0.81
C GLU A 69 -2.37 -8.57 -1.97
N LEU A 70 -1.77 -7.92 -2.98
CA LEU A 70 -2.42 -7.53 -4.23
C LEU A 70 -2.12 -8.56 -5.33
N LEU A 71 -2.54 -9.80 -5.13
CA LEU A 71 -2.28 -10.91 -6.04
C LEU A 71 -2.73 -10.60 -7.48
N GLY A 72 -1.80 -10.71 -8.42
CA GLY A 72 -2.06 -10.49 -9.84
C GLY A 72 -2.24 -9.02 -10.24
N PHE A 73 -2.13 -8.09 -9.30
CA PHE A 73 -2.21 -6.66 -9.59
C PHE A 73 -0.83 -6.09 -9.92
N SER A 74 -0.73 -5.36 -11.03
CA SER A 74 0.48 -4.65 -11.43
C SER A 74 0.58 -3.31 -10.70
N LEU A 75 1.66 -3.11 -9.94
CA LEU A 75 1.95 -1.82 -9.30
C LEU A 75 2.23 -0.75 -10.36
N ASP A 76 2.92 -1.10 -11.45
CA ASP A 76 3.17 -0.22 -12.59
C ASP A 76 1.86 0.29 -13.21
N LEU A 77 0.81 -0.55 -13.28
CA LEU A 77 -0.52 -0.12 -13.73
C LEU A 77 -1.10 0.95 -12.80
N ALA A 78 -0.92 0.83 -11.49
CA ALA A 78 -1.35 1.86 -10.53
C ALA A 78 -0.59 3.17 -10.77
N GLU A 79 0.72 3.09 -10.94
CA GLU A 79 1.58 4.24 -11.24
C GLU A 79 1.16 4.94 -12.54
N GLU A 80 0.95 4.16 -13.63
CA GLU A 80 0.50 4.63 -14.94
C GLU A 80 -0.81 5.42 -14.86
N LEU A 81 -1.81 4.86 -14.16
CA LEU A 81 -3.12 5.49 -14.02
C LEU A 81 -3.08 6.73 -13.11
N LEU A 82 -2.34 6.65 -12.00
CA LEU A 82 -2.22 7.75 -11.05
C LEU A 82 -1.40 8.92 -11.60
N ALA A 83 -0.48 8.69 -12.54
CA ALA A 83 0.24 9.76 -13.23
C ALA A 83 -0.72 10.67 -14.03
N ARG A 84 -1.81 10.11 -14.55
CA ARG A 84 -2.82 10.82 -15.36
C ARG A 84 -3.94 11.46 -14.52
N ARG A 85 -3.88 11.38 -13.19
CA ARG A 85 -4.95 11.84 -12.28
C ARG A 85 -5.29 13.33 -12.36
N LEU A 86 -4.38 14.16 -12.87
CA LEU A 86 -4.59 15.60 -13.05
C LEU A 86 -5.06 15.98 -14.46
N GLU A 87 -4.98 15.04 -15.41
CA GLU A 87 -5.25 15.26 -16.83
C GLU A 87 -6.57 14.61 -17.28
N ALA A 88 -6.88 13.43 -16.74
CA ALA A 88 -8.10 12.70 -17.01
C ALA A 88 -9.10 12.84 -15.85
N SER A 89 -10.39 12.70 -16.16
CA SER A 89 -11.41 12.63 -15.11
C SER A 89 -11.31 11.32 -14.33
N GLU A 90 -11.75 11.34 -13.07
CA GLU A 90 -11.82 10.14 -12.23
C GLU A 90 -12.65 9.03 -12.88
N THR A 91 -13.75 9.39 -13.57
CA THR A 91 -14.60 8.43 -14.26
C THR A 91 -13.85 7.71 -15.38
N GLU A 92 -13.07 8.44 -16.19
CA GLU A 92 -12.28 7.84 -17.27
C GLU A 92 -11.22 6.88 -16.71
N LEU A 93 -10.51 7.29 -15.65
CA LEU A 93 -9.48 6.46 -15.00
C LEU A 93 -10.06 5.19 -14.38
N LEU A 94 -11.23 5.28 -13.74
CA LEU A 94 -11.91 4.11 -13.17
C LEU A 94 -12.41 3.13 -14.24
N VAL A 95 -12.92 3.64 -15.36
CA VAL A 95 -13.32 2.80 -16.50
C VAL A 95 -12.11 2.06 -17.07
N GLU A 96 -11.00 2.77 -17.27
CA GLU A 96 -9.77 2.19 -17.78
C GLU A 96 -9.16 1.16 -16.82
N PHE A 97 -9.11 1.47 -15.52
CA PHE A 97 -8.68 0.55 -14.48
C PHE A 97 -9.45 -0.76 -14.52
N ARG A 98 -10.80 -0.69 -14.49
CA ARG A 98 -11.68 -1.87 -14.50
C ARG A 98 -11.47 -2.74 -15.74
N ARG A 99 -11.23 -2.12 -16.90
CA ARG A 99 -10.92 -2.84 -18.13
C ARG A 99 -9.58 -3.59 -18.01
N ARG A 100 -8.52 -2.89 -17.57
CA ARG A 100 -7.15 -3.42 -17.49
C ARG A 100 -6.98 -4.56 -16.48
N ILE A 101 -7.75 -4.57 -15.39
CA ILE A 101 -7.68 -5.64 -14.38
C ILE A 101 -8.52 -6.88 -14.73
N ALA A 102 -9.38 -6.78 -15.75
CA ALA A 102 -10.23 -7.88 -16.22
C ALA A 102 -9.63 -8.64 -17.42
N GLU A 103 -8.54 -8.13 -17.98
CA GLU A 103 -7.72 -8.74 -19.05
C GLU A 103 -6.69 -9.72 -18.46
#